data_AF-A0A2D4KVB7-F1
#
_entry.id   AF-A0A2D4KVB7-F1
#
_cell.length_a   1.000
_cell.length_b   1.000
_cell.length_c   1.000
_cell.angle_alpha   90.00
_cell.angle_beta   90.00
_cell.angle_gamma   90.00
#
_symmetry.space_group_name_H-M   'P 1'
#
loop_
_entity.id
_entity.type
_entity.pdbx_description
1 polymer ?
#
loop_
_entity_poly.entity_id
_entity_poly.type
_entity_poly.pdbx_seq_one_letter_code
_entity_poly.pdbx_strand_id
1 'polypeptide(L)'
;MVKAIKWVDEIVKGAPYVTTLETLDKYNCDFCVHGDDITLTADGKDTYEEVKKAGRYRECKRTQGVSTTDLVGRMLLMTKAHHSNIAEDTDYRKHADNLGKCPKGHSPWTGVSQFLQTSQKIIQFASGKEPQPGDTIIYVAGAFDLFHVGHVDFLKRVHQIAKRPYIIVGLHFDQEVNLYKGKNYPIMNVHERTLSVLACRVSIWLESFSSN
;
A
#
# COMPACT_ATOMS: atom_id res chain seq x y z
N MET A 1 12.18 -1.00 -2.67
CA MET A 1 10.85 -0.76 -2.07
C MET A 1 10.59 -1.69 -0.89
N VAL A 2 10.48 -3.00 -1.10
CA VAL A 2 10.09 -3.98 -0.06
C VAL A 2 10.90 -3.88 1.26
N LYS A 3 12.24 -3.79 1.19
CA LYS A 3 13.13 -3.61 2.38
C LYS A 3 12.80 -2.37 3.25
N ALA A 4 12.14 -1.36 2.67
CA ALA A 4 11.80 -0.14 3.38
C ALA A 4 10.49 -0.26 4.16
N ILE A 5 9.74 -1.35 4.02
CA ILE A 5 8.52 -1.59 4.79
C ILE A 5 8.91 -2.07 6.19
N LYS A 6 8.31 -1.48 7.23
CA LYS A 6 8.75 -1.67 8.62
C LYS A 6 8.73 -3.13 9.09
N TRP A 7 7.77 -3.92 8.62
CA TRP A 7 7.58 -5.33 8.98
C TRP A 7 8.52 -6.32 8.27
N VAL A 8 9.33 -5.87 7.31
CA VAL A 8 10.18 -6.78 6.50
C VAL A 8 11.62 -6.77 6.99
N ASP A 9 12.04 -7.80 7.72
CA ASP A 9 13.40 -7.87 8.27
C ASP A 9 14.47 -8.02 7.17
N GLU A 10 14.29 -9.01 6.30
CA GLU A 10 15.26 -9.38 5.26
C GLU A 10 14.62 -9.56 3.88
N ILE A 11 15.45 -9.49 2.82
CA ILE A 11 15.00 -9.68 1.44
C ILE A 11 15.85 -10.76 0.77
N VAL A 12 15.17 -11.80 0.30
CA VAL A 12 15.75 -12.80 -0.59
C VAL A 12 15.57 -12.34 -2.03
N LYS A 13 16.68 -12.23 -2.78
CA LYS A 13 16.66 -11.94 -4.21
C LYS A 13 16.65 -13.24 -5.01
N GLY A 14 15.99 -13.24 -6.16
CA GLY A 14 15.92 -14.43 -7.02
C GLY A 14 15.12 -15.58 -6.40
N ALA A 15 14.12 -15.26 -5.57
CA ALA A 15 13.19 -16.27 -5.06
C ALA A 15 12.45 -16.94 -6.23
N PRO A 16 12.23 -18.27 -6.19
CA PRO A 16 11.42 -18.97 -7.19
C PRO A 16 10.01 -18.38 -7.30
N TYR A 17 9.40 -18.51 -8.47
CA TYR A 17 8.05 -17.99 -8.72
C TYR A 17 6.99 -18.68 -7.86
N VAL A 18 7.11 -20.00 -7.69
CA VAL A 18 6.24 -20.81 -6.82
C VAL A 18 6.97 -21.10 -5.51
N THR A 19 6.28 -20.94 -4.38
CA THR A 19 6.82 -21.30 -3.07
C THR A 19 6.89 -22.82 -2.92
N THR A 20 8.07 -23.34 -2.59
CA THR A 20 8.31 -24.78 -2.35
C THR A 20 8.79 -25.02 -0.93
N LEU A 21 8.66 -26.26 -0.43
CA LEU A 21 9.21 -26.65 0.88
C LEU A 21 10.73 -26.45 0.94
N GLU A 22 11.44 -26.78 -0.15
CA GLU A 22 12.89 -26.55 -0.27
C GLU A 22 13.26 -25.08 -0.01
N THR A 23 12.47 -24.14 -0.57
CA THR A 23 12.70 -22.71 -0.35
C THR A 23 12.50 -22.32 1.11
N LEU A 24 11.46 -22.86 1.75
CA LEU A 24 11.19 -22.59 3.17
C LEU A 24 12.30 -23.16 4.07
N ASP A 25 12.76 -24.38 3.79
CA ASP A 25 13.81 -25.04 4.54
C ASP A 25 15.17 -24.35 4.37
N LYS A 26 15.47 -23.91 3.14
CA LYS A 26 16.70 -23.15 2.83
C LYS A 26 16.86 -21.88 3.67
N TYR A 27 15.75 -21.20 3.97
CA TYR A 27 15.75 -19.98 4.78
C TYR A 27 15.21 -20.19 6.19
N ASN A 28 15.05 -21.45 6.63
CA ASN A 28 14.55 -21.82 7.95
C ASN A 28 13.23 -21.09 8.32
N CYS A 29 12.28 -21.02 7.37
CA CYS A 29 10.97 -20.42 7.58
C CYS A 29 9.95 -21.48 7.97
N ASP A 30 9.18 -21.25 9.04
CA ASP A 30 8.18 -22.22 9.50
C ASP A 30 7.04 -22.43 8.48
N PHE A 31 6.54 -21.34 7.90
CA PHE A 31 5.44 -21.34 6.92
C PHE A 31 5.51 -20.13 5.99
N CYS A 32 4.79 -20.18 4.87
CA CYS A 32 4.54 -19.03 4.01
C CYS A 32 3.16 -18.41 4.26
N VAL A 33 3.02 -17.13 3.89
CA VAL A 33 1.77 -16.39 3.94
C VAL A 33 1.48 -15.83 2.55
N HIS A 34 0.28 -16.08 2.04
CA HIS A 34 -0.22 -15.55 0.77
C HIS A 34 -1.65 -15.01 0.91
N GLY A 35 -2.10 -14.25 -0.09
CA GLY A 35 -3.50 -13.80 -0.14
C GLY A 35 -4.47 -14.97 -0.37
N ASP A 36 -5.75 -14.68 -0.21
CA ASP A 36 -6.88 -15.60 -0.45
C ASP A 36 -7.29 -15.71 -1.94
N ASP A 37 -6.39 -15.32 -2.86
CA ASP A 37 -6.63 -15.39 -4.30
C ASP A 37 -6.61 -16.86 -4.80
N ILE A 38 -7.47 -17.17 -5.79
CA ILE A 38 -7.50 -18.48 -6.44
C ILE A 38 -6.20 -18.71 -7.21
N THR A 39 -5.44 -19.74 -6.83
CA THR A 39 -4.12 -20.04 -7.39
C THR A 39 -4.09 -21.46 -7.93
N LEU A 40 -4.61 -21.61 -9.15
CA LEU A 40 -4.63 -22.88 -9.88
C LEU A 40 -3.64 -22.85 -11.06
N THR A 41 -2.98 -23.97 -11.30
CA THR A 41 -2.23 -24.23 -12.53
C THR A 41 -3.19 -24.40 -13.72
N ALA A 42 -2.66 -24.44 -14.94
CA ALA A 42 -3.46 -24.70 -16.15
C ALA A 42 -4.24 -26.02 -16.08
N ASP A 43 -3.72 -27.01 -15.33
CA ASP A 43 -4.35 -28.31 -15.11
C ASP A 43 -5.39 -28.30 -13.98
N GLY A 44 -5.69 -27.13 -13.40
CA GLY A 44 -6.66 -26.97 -12.31
C GLY A 44 -6.14 -27.41 -10.95
N LYS A 45 -4.82 -27.60 -10.79
CA LYS A 45 -4.18 -28.03 -9.54
C LYS A 45 -3.73 -26.81 -8.73
N ASP A 46 -3.86 -26.87 -7.41
CA ASP A 46 -3.39 -25.78 -6.53
C ASP A 46 -1.87 -25.59 -6.65
N THR A 47 -1.44 -24.35 -6.93
CA THR A 47 -0.03 -23.98 -7.10
C THR A 47 0.80 -24.24 -5.84
N TYR A 48 0.17 -24.21 -4.66
CA TYR A 48 0.81 -24.41 -3.36
C TYR A 48 0.41 -25.74 -2.70
N GLU A 49 -0.07 -26.71 -3.47
CA GLU A 49 -0.57 -28.00 -2.95
C GLU A 49 0.42 -28.67 -1.99
N GLU A 50 1.71 -28.72 -2.36
CA GLU A 50 2.78 -29.32 -1.56
C GLU A 50 2.91 -28.64 -0.18
N VAL A 51 2.96 -27.31 -0.17
CA VAL A 51 3.14 -26.50 1.05
C VAL A 51 1.90 -26.55 1.93
N LYS A 52 0.70 -26.58 1.33
CA LYS A 52 -0.57 -26.76 2.04
C LYS A 52 -0.67 -28.14 2.70
N LYS A 53 -0.32 -29.21 1.99
CA LYS A 53 -0.31 -30.59 2.53
C LYS A 53 0.66 -30.74 3.72
N ALA A 54 1.78 -30.03 3.69
CA ALA A 54 2.74 -30.00 4.80
C ALA A 54 2.28 -29.15 6.00
N GLY A 55 1.12 -28.47 5.93
CA GLY A 55 0.63 -27.60 6.99
C GLY A 55 1.41 -26.29 7.15
N ARG A 56 2.24 -25.92 6.17
CA ARG A 56 3.17 -24.76 6.19
C ARG A 56 2.69 -23.59 5.33
N TYR A 57 1.38 -23.49 5.12
CA TYR A 57 0.72 -22.41 4.38
C TYR A 57 -0.26 -21.67 5.29
N ARG A 58 -0.30 -20.34 5.22
CA ARG A 58 -1.25 -19.48 5.92
C ARG A 58 -1.82 -18.43 4.96
N GLU A 59 -3.05 -18.02 5.22
CA GLU A 59 -3.75 -17.04 4.38
C GLU A 59 -3.91 -15.71 5.13
N CYS A 60 -3.74 -14.61 4.39
CA CYS A 60 -4.11 -13.28 4.84
C CYS A 60 -5.23 -12.72 3.95
N LYS A 61 -6.16 -11.98 4.57
CA LYS A 61 -7.28 -11.39 3.84
C LYS A 61 -6.81 -10.28 2.92
N ARG A 62 -7.39 -10.21 1.71
CA ARG A 62 -7.16 -9.11 0.78
C ARG A 62 -7.46 -7.73 1.40
N THR A 63 -6.53 -6.80 1.24
CA THR A 63 -6.71 -5.40 1.65
C THR A 63 -7.80 -4.74 0.81
N GLN A 64 -8.80 -4.21 1.51
CA GLN A 64 -9.96 -3.55 0.90
C GLN A 64 -9.60 -2.16 0.34
N GLY A 65 -10.16 -1.82 -0.83
CA GLY A 65 -10.11 -0.46 -1.39
C GLY A 65 -8.86 -0.12 -2.20
N VAL A 66 -7.97 -1.09 -2.47
CA VAL A 66 -6.80 -0.86 -3.35
C VAL A 66 -6.42 -2.12 -4.14
N SER A 67 -6.11 -1.94 -5.42
CA SER A 67 -5.46 -2.95 -6.26
C SER A 67 -4.58 -2.28 -7.31
N THR A 68 -3.64 -3.02 -7.89
CA THR A 68 -2.79 -2.49 -8.97
C THR A 68 -3.61 -2.10 -10.20
N THR A 69 -4.61 -2.90 -10.56
CA THR A 69 -5.52 -2.60 -11.69
C THR A 69 -6.33 -1.34 -11.43
N ASP A 70 -6.85 -1.14 -10.21
CA ASP A 70 -7.54 0.09 -9.83
C ASP A 70 -6.60 1.31 -9.96
N LEU A 71 -5.38 1.24 -9.41
CA LEU A 71 -4.41 2.34 -9.53
C LEU A 71 -4.04 2.65 -10.98
N VAL A 72 -3.86 1.64 -11.84
CA VAL A 72 -3.66 1.84 -13.29
C VAL A 72 -4.88 2.51 -13.91
N GLY A 73 -6.10 2.09 -13.55
CA GLY A 73 -7.34 2.72 -13.97
C GLY A 73 -7.37 4.21 -13.62
N ARG A 74 -7.02 4.59 -12.38
CA ARG A 74 -6.93 5.99 -11.95
C ARG A 74 -5.90 6.80 -12.74
N MET A 75 -4.78 6.19 -13.13
CA MET A 75 -3.75 6.83 -13.96
C MET A 75 -4.22 7.05 -15.40
N LEU A 76 -4.90 6.07 -15.99
CA LEU A 76 -5.32 6.12 -17.40
C LEU A 76 -6.56 6.99 -17.61
N LEU A 77 -7.51 6.96 -16.67
CA LEU A 77 -8.79 7.65 -16.82
C LEU A 77 -8.67 9.16 -16.66
N MET A 78 -7.62 9.66 -15.99
CA MET A 78 -7.38 11.10 -15.79
C MET A 78 -8.59 11.86 -15.18
N THR A 79 -9.49 11.16 -14.49
CA THR A 79 -10.67 11.74 -13.82
C THR A 79 -10.36 12.10 -12.37
N LYS A 80 -11.18 12.97 -11.75
CA LYS A 80 -11.09 13.32 -10.32
C LYS A 80 -12.11 12.58 -9.44
N ALA A 81 -12.90 11.68 -10.03
CA ALA A 81 -14.01 11.03 -9.35
C ALA A 81 -13.55 10.13 -8.19
N HIS A 82 -12.28 9.71 -8.18
CA HIS A 82 -11.70 8.93 -7.08
C HIS A 82 -11.41 9.70 -5.80
N HIS A 83 -11.67 11.00 -5.78
CA HIS A 83 -11.63 11.83 -4.58
C HIS A 83 -12.99 11.95 -3.89
N SER A 84 -14.07 11.51 -4.56
CA SER A 84 -15.44 11.73 -4.12
C SER A 84 -16.06 10.44 -3.59
N ASN A 85 -16.53 10.44 -2.34
CA ASN A 85 -17.40 9.38 -1.79
C ASN A 85 -18.83 9.39 -2.40
N ILE A 86 -19.05 10.15 -3.49
CA ILE A 86 -20.36 10.31 -4.10
C ILE A 86 -20.60 9.10 -4.99
N ALA A 87 -21.55 8.26 -4.55
CA ALA A 87 -22.11 7.14 -5.28
C ALA A 87 -22.96 7.63 -6.47
N GLU A 88 -22.36 8.38 -7.39
CA GLU A 88 -23.01 8.67 -8.66
C GLU A 88 -22.77 7.52 -9.63
N ASP A 89 -23.87 6.81 -9.90
CA ASP A 89 -24.07 5.75 -10.87
C ASP A 89 -23.75 6.24 -12.29
N THR A 90 -22.47 6.46 -12.55
CA THR A 90 -21.95 6.90 -13.84
C THR A 90 -21.29 5.72 -14.54
N ASP A 91 -21.22 5.78 -15.89
CA ASP A 91 -20.56 4.79 -16.75
C ASP A 91 -19.11 4.42 -16.33
N TYR A 92 -18.53 5.19 -15.40
CA TYR A 92 -17.42 4.86 -14.47
C TYR A 92 -17.32 3.38 -14.14
N ARG A 93 -18.39 2.77 -13.60
CA ARG A 93 -18.34 1.41 -13.07
C ARG A 93 -18.20 0.40 -14.21
N LYS A 94 -18.85 0.67 -15.35
CA LYS A 94 -18.86 -0.23 -16.53
C LYS A 94 -17.50 -0.28 -17.24
N HIS A 95 -16.75 0.84 -17.30
CA HIS A 95 -15.49 0.87 -18.05
C HIS A 95 -14.28 0.35 -17.24
N ALA A 96 -14.16 0.69 -15.96
CA ALA A 96 -13.13 0.12 -15.09
C ALA A 96 -13.34 -1.38 -14.87
N ASP A 97 -14.61 -1.82 -14.84
CA ASP A 97 -14.98 -3.23 -14.79
C ASP A 97 -14.60 -4.00 -16.07
N ASN A 98 -14.40 -3.36 -17.21
CA ASN A 98 -14.07 -4.05 -18.46
C ASN A 98 -12.57 -4.30 -18.66
N LEU A 99 -11.69 -3.57 -17.94
CA LEU A 99 -10.25 -3.77 -17.99
C LEU A 99 -9.84 -5.01 -17.19
N GLY A 100 -10.02 -6.19 -17.81
CA GLY A 100 -9.54 -7.48 -17.30
C GLY A 100 -10.62 -8.50 -16.95
N LYS A 101 -11.85 -8.38 -17.48
CA LYS A 101 -12.95 -9.33 -17.19
C LYS A 101 -13.41 -10.11 -18.43
N CYS A 102 -13.81 -11.37 -18.22
CA CYS A 102 -14.71 -12.07 -19.13
C CYS A 102 -16.09 -11.40 -19.12
N PRO A 103 -16.90 -11.48 -20.21
CA PRO A 103 -18.15 -10.72 -20.41
C PRO A 103 -19.24 -10.85 -19.33
N LYS A 104 -19.08 -11.71 -18.31
CA LYS A 104 -20.04 -11.95 -17.22
C LYS A 104 -19.45 -11.83 -15.81
N GLY A 105 -18.19 -11.41 -15.66
CA GLY A 105 -17.57 -11.25 -14.35
C GLY A 105 -17.87 -9.87 -13.77
N HIS A 106 -18.48 -9.76 -12.59
CA HIS A 106 -18.45 -8.55 -11.78
C HIS A 106 -17.45 -8.78 -10.64
N SER A 107 -16.24 -8.19 -10.72
CA SER A 107 -15.39 -8.06 -9.54
C SER A 107 -15.92 -6.93 -8.66
N PRO A 108 -16.27 -7.17 -7.38
CA PRO A 108 -16.63 -6.10 -6.44
C PRO A 108 -15.44 -5.21 -6.06
N TRP A 109 -14.23 -5.53 -6.53
CA TRP A 109 -12.96 -4.95 -6.07
C TRP A 109 -12.34 -3.90 -7.00
N THR A 110 -12.97 -3.62 -8.15
CA THR A 110 -12.50 -2.68 -9.18
C THR A 110 -13.16 -1.30 -9.08
N GLY A 111 -13.84 -1.02 -7.97
CA GLY A 111 -14.41 0.29 -7.68
C GLY A 111 -13.33 1.30 -7.25
N VAL A 112 -13.53 2.55 -7.67
CA VAL A 112 -12.86 3.74 -7.14
C VAL A 112 -12.79 3.68 -5.60
N SER A 113 -11.65 4.08 -5.02
CA SER A 113 -11.29 3.95 -3.59
C SER A 113 -12.48 3.86 -2.63
N GLN A 114 -12.88 2.64 -2.27
CA GLN A 114 -13.81 2.38 -1.16
C GLN A 114 -13.06 2.22 0.16
N PHE A 115 -11.94 2.94 0.31
CA PHE A 115 -11.06 2.77 1.44
C PHE A 115 -11.69 3.33 2.71
N LEU A 116 -12.30 2.45 3.51
CA LEU A 116 -12.83 2.80 4.83
C LEU A 116 -11.67 2.95 5.82
N GLN A 117 -11.38 4.19 6.19
CA GLN A 117 -10.51 4.46 7.32
C GLN A 117 -11.19 4.13 8.63
N THR A 118 -10.52 3.32 9.43
CA THR A 118 -10.85 3.12 10.83
C THR A 118 -9.65 3.51 11.68
N SER A 119 -9.89 4.00 12.90
CA SER A 119 -8.84 4.25 13.88
C SER A 119 -7.95 3.02 14.09
N GLN A 120 -8.54 1.83 14.06
CA GLN A 120 -7.83 0.55 14.15
C GLN A 120 -6.77 0.39 13.04
N LYS A 121 -7.07 0.73 11.79
CA LYS A 121 -6.08 0.65 10.70
C LYS A 121 -4.92 1.62 10.91
N ILE A 122 -5.19 2.83 11.42
CA ILE A 122 -4.14 3.80 11.72
C ILE A 122 -3.25 3.27 12.85
N ILE A 123 -3.84 2.74 13.91
CA ILE A 123 -3.08 2.17 15.06
C ILE A 123 -2.21 0.99 14.61
N GLN A 124 -2.70 0.10 13.75
CA GLN A 124 -1.91 -1.02 13.20
C GLN A 124 -0.68 -0.54 12.40
N PHE A 125 -0.79 0.61 11.74
CA PHE A 125 0.27 1.18 10.91
C PHE A 125 1.12 2.22 11.63
N ALA A 126 0.68 2.79 12.75
CA ALA A 126 1.47 3.71 13.54
C ALA A 126 2.55 2.96 14.36
N SER A 127 3.65 3.64 14.70
CA SER A 127 4.64 3.11 15.65
C SER A 127 4.21 3.34 17.10
N GLY A 128 3.32 4.33 17.34
CA GLY A 128 2.82 4.70 18.67
C GLY A 128 3.88 5.30 19.59
N LYS A 129 5.07 5.67 19.08
CA LYS A 129 6.15 6.23 19.90
C LYS A 129 6.13 7.75 19.86
N GLU A 130 6.19 8.36 21.04
CA GLU A 130 6.36 9.81 21.21
C GLU A 130 7.85 10.20 21.18
N PRO A 131 8.18 11.45 20.78
CA PRO A 131 9.55 11.93 20.76
C PRO A 131 10.12 11.96 22.19
N GLN A 132 11.32 11.41 22.35
CA GLN A 132 12.00 11.33 23.64
C GLN A 132 13.01 12.48 23.81
N PRO A 133 13.38 12.84 25.06
CA PRO A 133 14.49 13.75 25.29
C PRO A 133 15.77 13.30 24.58
N GLY A 134 16.34 14.19 23.76
CA GLY A 134 17.52 13.93 22.93
C GLY A 134 17.23 13.42 21.52
N ASP A 135 15.96 13.22 21.15
CA ASP A 135 15.58 13.03 19.75
C ASP A 135 15.63 14.37 18.99
N THR A 136 16.06 14.32 17.73
CA THR A 136 16.01 15.45 16.79
C THR A 136 14.72 15.34 15.98
N ILE A 137 13.77 16.24 16.24
CA ILE A 137 12.50 16.29 15.51
C ILE A 137 12.74 16.91 14.14
N ILE A 138 12.40 16.18 13.08
CA ILE A 138 12.59 16.60 11.68
C ILE A 138 11.24 16.57 10.98
N TYR A 139 10.77 17.72 10.52
CA TYR A 139 9.53 17.83 9.75
C TYR A 139 9.83 17.84 8.25
N VAL A 140 9.07 17.06 7.48
CA VAL A 140 9.05 17.07 6.02
C VAL A 140 7.62 17.07 5.54
N ALA A 141 7.31 17.76 4.45
CA ALA A 141 5.94 17.86 3.94
C ALA A 141 5.85 17.60 2.44
N GLY A 142 4.68 17.17 1.98
CA GLY A 142 4.39 17.05 0.56
C GLY A 142 3.16 16.21 0.26
N ALA A 143 2.99 15.90 -1.04
CA ALA A 143 1.93 14.99 -1.47
C ALA A 143 2.16 13.56 -0.98
N PHE A 144 3.38 13.01 -1.16
CA PHE A 144 3.67 11.58 -0.97
C PHE A 144 2.68 10.64 -1.70
N ASP A 145 2.18 11.10 -2.84
CA ASP A 145 1.29 10.35 -3.72
C ASP A 145 2.02 9.21 -4.42
N LEU A 146 1.34 8.07 -4.64
CA LEU A 146 1.92 6.82 -5.14
C LEU A 146 3.28 6.51 -4.50
N PHE A 147 3.31 6.38 -3.17
CA PHE A 147 4.54 6.31 -2.39
C PHE A 147 5.57 5.32 -2.97
N HIS A 148 6.68 5.86 -3.51
CA HIS A 148 7.63 5.13 -4.34
C HIS A 148 9.08 5.22 -3.81
N VAL A 149 10.01 4.55 -4.50
CA VAL A 149 11.43 4.48 -4.10
C VAL A 149 12.09 5.85 -3.91
N GLY A 150 11.72 6.86 -4.71
CA GLY A 150 12.20 8.23 -4.51
C GLY A 150 11.87 8.81 -3.13
N HIS A 151 10.65 8.63 -2.62
CA HIS A 151 10.29 9.06 -1.26
C HIS A 151 11.05 8.27 -0.19
N VAL A 152 11.23 6.97 -0.40
CA VAL A 152 12.00 6.10 0.49
C VAL A 152 13.45 6.59 0.60
N ASP A 153 14.10 6.87 -0.52
CA ASP A 153 15.50 7.30 -0.51
C ASP A 153 15.67 8.73 0.03
N PHE A 154 14.69 9.61 -0.21
CA PHE A 154 14.59 10.89 0.46
C PHE A 154 14.52 10.73 1.99
N LEU A 155 13.55 9.96 2.50
CA LEU A 155 13.37 9.76 3.94
C LEU A 155 14.55 9.07 4.60
N LYS A 156 15.23 8.14 3.91
CA LYS A 156 16.49 7.55 4.40
C LYS A 156 17.58 8.59 4.57
N ARG A 157 17.74 9.53 3.63
CA ARG A 157 18.73 10.60 3.74
C ARG A 157 18.38 11.53 4.89
N VAL A 158 17.09 11.88 5.05
CA VAL A 158 16.63 12.69 6.20
C VAL A 158 16.92 11.99 7.53
N HIS A 159 16.69 10.68 7.61
CA HIS A 159 17.01 9.87 8.79
C HIS A 159 18.51 9.90 9.14
N GLN A 160 19.39 10.04 8.16
CA GLN A 160 20.85 10.05 8.38
C GLN A 160 21.38 11.39 8.90
N ILE A 161 20.58 12.46 8.90
CA ILE A 161 21.00 13.81 9.33
C ILE A 161 21.26 13.86 10.84
N ALA A 162 20.55 13.05 11.62
CA ALA A 162 20.64 13.04 13.08
C ALA A 162 20.94 11.64 13.61
N LYS A 163 21.58 11.57 14.78
CA LYS A 163 21.85 10.31 15.47
C LYS A 163 20.58 9.65 16.01
N ARG A 164 19.58 10.46 16.39
CA ARG A 164 18.29 10.04 16.92
C ARG A 164 17.16 10.82 16.23
N PRO A 165 16.85 10.55 14.96
CA PRO A 165 15.85 11.31 14.22
C PRO A 165 14.43 10.88 14.61
N TYR A 166 13.56 11.85 14.82
CA TYR A 166 12.12 11.67 14.92
C TYR A 166 11.46 12.40 13.75
N ILE A 167 11.02 11.66 12.72
CA ILE A 167 10.54 12.29 11.48
C ILE A 167 9.02 12.46 11.54
N ILE A 168 8.56 13.67 11.26
CA ILE A 168 7.15 13.98 11.08
C ILE A 168 6.92 14.24 9.59
N VAL A 169 5.98 13.53 8.99
CA VAL A 169 5.62 13.70 7.57
C VAL A 169 4.27 14.40 7.48
N GLY A 170 4.28 15.66 7.07
CA GLY A 170 3.07 16.41 6.75
C GLY A 170 2.50 15.98 5.39
N LEU A 171 1.28 15.46 5.39
CA LEU A 171 0.55 15.13 4.17
C LEU A 171 -0.37 16.27 3.79
N HIS A 172 -0.13 16.87 2.61
CA HIS A 172 -1.04 17.87 2.06
C HIS A 172 -2.41 17.25 1.77
N PHE A 173 -3.48 18.02 1.97
CA PHE A 173 -4.84 17.61 1.61
C PHE A 173 -4.99 17.39 0.10
N ASP A 174 -5.97 16.57 -0.29
CA ASP A 174 -6.17 16.21 -1.70
C ASP A 174 -6.46 17.42 -2.58
N GLN A 175 -7.22 18.40 -2.07
CA GLN A 175 -7.53 19.65 -2.75
C GLN A 175 -6.27 20.49 -3.01
N GLU A 176 -5.39 20.58 -2.01
CA GLU A 176 -4.13 21.32 -2.11
C GLU A 176 -3.19 20.64 -3.12
N VAL A 177 -3.06 19.31 -3.04
CA VAL A 177 -2.26 18.56 -4.00
C VAL A 177 -2.80 18.74 -5.43
N ASN A 178 -4.12 18.76 -5.60
CA ASN A 178 -4.73 19.03 -6.90
C ASN A 178 -4.44 20.46 -7.38
N LEU A 179 -4.44 21.45 -6.48
CA LEU A 179 -4.20 22.85 -6.82
C LEU A 179 -2.82 23.04 -7.48
N TYR A 180 -1.76 22.49 -6.88
CA TYR A 180 -0.40 22.68 -7.40
C TYR A 180 0.08 21.60 -8.39
N LYS A 181 -0.51 20.39 -8.41
CA LYS A 181 -0.18 19.35 -9.42
C LYS A 181 -1.13 19.34 -10.62
N GLY A 182 -2.35 19.83 -10.46
CA GLY A 182 -3.41 19.82 -11.46
C GLY A 182 -3.89 18.41 -11.84
N LYS A 183 -4.69 18.35 -12.92
CA LYS A 183 -5.20 17.10 -13.52
C LYS A 183 -5.95 16.25 -12.49
N ASN A 184 -5.72 14.94 -12.50
CA ASN A 184 -6.31 13.93 -11.63
C ASN A 184 -5.50 13.68 -10.34
N TYR A 185 -4.50 14.51 -10.04
CA TYR A 185 -3.70 14.31 -8.83
C TYR A 185 -4.45 14.78 -7.57
N PRO A 186 -4.22 14.14 -6.41
CA PRO A 186 -3.40 12.95 -6.22
C PRO A 186 -4.09 11.67 -6.73
N ILE A 187 -3.33 10.66 -7.12
CA ILE A 187 -3.87 9.36 -7.52
C ILE A 187 -4.42 8.60 -6.30
N MET A 188 -3.74 8.74 -5.17
CA MET A 188 -4.16 8.21 -3.88
C MET A 188 -4.69 9.34 -2.99
N ASN A 189 -5.85 9.15 -2.39
CA ASN A 189 -6.40 10.14 -1.45
C ASN A 189 -5.54 10.24 -0.18
N VAL A 190 -5.79 11.25 0.65
CA VAL A 190 -4.99 11.49 1.88
C VAL A 190 -4.95 10.28 2.80
N HIS A 191 -6.02 9.50 2.80
CA HIS A 191 -6.19 8.34 3.64
C HIS A 191 -5.34 7.13 3.22
N GLU A 192 -5.28 6.88 1.92
CA GLU A 192 -4.42 5.87 1.30
C GLU A 192 -2.95 6.28 1.41
N ARG A 193 -2.65 7.57 1.23
CA ARG A 193 -1.30 8.14 1.39
C ARG A 193 -0.80 8.03 2.83
N THR A 194 -1.68 8.25 3.81
CA THR A 194 -1.40 8.07 5.24
C THR A 194 -0.87 6.66 5.51
N LEU A 195 -1.60 5.60 5.10
CA LEU A 195 -1.13 4.23 5.32
C LEU A 195 0.16 3.93 4.56
N SER A 196 0.30 4.45 3.35
CA SER A 196 1.48 4.24 2.51
C SER A 196 2.76 4.78 3.16
N VAL A 197 2.66 5.96 3.77
CA VAL A 197 3.77 6.59 4.49
C VAL A 197 4.04 5.90 5.83
N LEU A 198 3.00 5.57 6.61
CA LEU A 198 3.15 4.89 7.90
C LEU A 198 3.75 3.47 7.79
N ALA A 199 3.58 2.80 6.64
CA ALA A 199 4.20 1.51 6.39
C ALA A 199 5.73 1.58 6.25
N CYS A 200 6.28 2.76 5.98
CA CYS A 200 7.73 2.97 5.86
C CYS A 200 8.43 2.75 7.21
N ARG A 201 9.58 2.09 7.18
CA ARG A 201 10.41 1.74 8.35
C ARG A 201 10.95 2.96 9.08
N VAL A 202 11.18 4.04 8.36
CA VAL A 202 11.64 5.27 9.00
C VAL A 202 10.51 5.70 9.92
N SER A 203 10.75 5.75 11.24
CA SER A 203 9.71 6.06 12.24
C SER A 203 9.07 7.41 11.91
N ILE A 204 7.83 7.37 11.43
CA ILE A 204 7.09 8.54 10.96
C ILE A 204 5.88 8.78 11.84
N TRP A 205 5.71 10.03 12.29
CA TRP A 205 4.44 10.55 12.80
C TRP A 205 3.76 11.44 11.75
N LEU A 206 2.44 11.44 11.70
CA LEU A 206 1.66 12.22 10.73
C LEU A 206 0.87 13.33 11.42
N GLU A 207 0.97 14.54 10.89
CA GLU A 207 0.03 15.63 11.18
C GLU A 207 -0.57 16.13 9.86
N SER A 208 -1.90 16.26 9.81
CA SER A 208 -2.61 16.90 8.69
C SER A 208 -2.86 18.35 9.05
N PHE A 209 -2.43 19.29 8.21
CA PHE A 209 -2.65 20.72 8.39
C PHE A 209 -3.51 21.31 7.29
N SER A 210 -4.48 22.14 7.68
CA SER A 210 -5.20 23.04 6.78
C SER A 210 -4.45 24.36 6.77
N SER A 211 -4.13 24.86 5.58
CA SER A 211 -3.75 26.26 5.42
C SER A 211 -4.98 27.12 5.79
N ASN A 212 -4.82 28.06 6.71
CA ASN A 212 -5.79 29.14 6.94
C ASN A 212 -5.77 30.14 5.80
#